data_AF-A0A9E1LYJ5-F1
#
_entry.id   AF-A0A9E1LYJ5-F1
#
_cell.length_a   1.000
_cell.length_b   1.000
_cell.length_c   1.000
_cell.angle_alpha   90.00
_cell.angle_beta   90.00
_cell.angle_gamma   90.00
#
_symmetry.space_group_name_H-M   'P 1'
#
loop_
_entity.id
_entity.type
_entity.pdbx_description
1 polymer ?
#
loop_
_entity_poly.entity_id
_entity_poly.type
_entity_poly.pdbx_seq_one_letter_code
_entity_poly.pdbx_strand_id
1 'polypeptide(L)'
;MTSRELMDAALAKTKNSQAWLARQMGWTPQNFNLRLNRNSIRADEFLALMDVLGVDVTFTMRKTGEILKPHVSGHGRRLCGNCDKITFDTAAAEAISNSFYEDGVNEFNADGEAAELYVDSEGRYFMAEYHTDTSKDRLRTVQSSVAAAFVEKYGTQIEKGPKKE
;
A
#
# COMPACT_ATOMS: atom_id res chain seq x y z
N MET A 1 -12.52 -23.68 4.65
CA MET A 1 -11.84 -23.04 3.53
C MET A 1 -10.35 -23.28 3.68
N THR A 2 -9.77 -24.06 2.78
CA THR A 2 -8.32 -24.34 2.72
C THR A 2 -7.65 -23.40 1.72
N SER A 3 -6.33 -23.26 1.81
CA SER A 3 -5.54 -22.48 0.85
C SER A 3 -5.71 -23.01 -0.58
N ARG A 4 -5.84 -24.34 -0.74
CA ARG A 4 -6.12 -24.99 -2.02
C ARG A 4 -7.47 -24.58 -2.60
N GLU A 5 -8.54 -24.61 -1.80
CA GLU A 5 -9.89 -24.23 -2.26
C GLU A 5 -9.91 -22.79 -2.77
N LEU A 6 -9.26 -21.86 -2.05
CA LEU A 6 -9.19 -20.46 -2.47
C LEU A 6 -8.32 -20.29 -3.73
N MET A 7 -7.22 -21.04 -3.81
CA MET A 7 -6.35 -21.07 -4.99
C MET A 7 -7.08 -21.56 -6.25
N ASP A 8 -7.80 -22.67 -6.14
CA ASP A 8 -8.54 -23.24 -7.28
C ASP A 8 -9.64 -22.27 -7.74
N ALA A 9 -10.31 -21.58 -6.81
CA ALA A 9 -11.29 -20.53 -7.12
C ALA A 9 -10.65 -19.32 -7.83
N ALA A 10 -9.50 -18.84 -7.33
CA ALA A 10 -8.77 -17.72 -7.92
C ALA A 10 -8.31 -18.05 -9.35
N LEU A 11 -7.66 -19.21 -9.55
CA LEU A 11 -7.18 -19.65 -10.87
C LEU A 11 -8.33 -19.81 -11.88
N ALA A 12 -9.47 -20.34 -11.45
CA ALA A 12 -10.64 -20.48 -12.30
C ALA A 12 -11.17 -19.11 -12.77
N LYS A 13 -11.12 -18.08 -11.91
CA LYS A 13 -11.54 -16.71 -12.24
C LYS A 13 -10.54 -15.98 -13.13
N THR A 14 -9.25 -16.11 -12.86
CA THR A 14 -8.19 -15.47 -13.65
C THR A 14 -7.86 -16.22 -14.93
N LYS A 15 -8.44 -17.40 -15.15
CA LYS A 15 -8.19 -18.29 -16.29
C LYS A 15 -6.71 -18.72 -16.41
N ASN A 16 -6.02 -18.85 -15.29
CA ASN A 16 -4.63 -19.30 -15.23
C ASN A 16 -4.55 -20.75 -14.74
N SER A 17 -3.44 -21.43 -15.03
CA SER A 17 -3.20 -22.79 -14.55
C SER A 17 -2.30 -22.80 -13.32
N GLN A 18 -2.43 -23.81 -12.46
CA GLN A 18 -1.52 -24.03 -11.32
C GLN A 18 -0.05 -24.13 -11.79
N ALA A 19 0.19 -24.76 -12.95
CA ALA A 19 1.53 -24.90 -13.52
C ALA A 19 2.11 -23.58 -14.04
N TRP A 20 1.27 -22.66 -14.52
CA TRP A 20 1.69 -21.31 -14.88
C TRP A 20 2.09 -20.53 -13.62
N LEU A 21 1.25 -20.55 -12.59
CA LEU A 21 1.49 -19.83 -11.35
C LEU A 21 2.74 -20.32 -10.62
N ALA A 22 2.95 -21.65 -10.56
CA ALA A 22 4.16 -22.23 -10.00
C ALA A 22 5.43 -21.66 -10.66
N ARG A 23 5.41 -21.51 -11.99
CA ARG A 23 6.56 -20.95 -12.72
C ARG A 23 6.78 -19.47 -12.43
N GLN A 24 5.73 -18.68 -12.23
CA GLN A 24 5.87 -17.28 -11.82
C GLN A 24 6.55 -17.15 -10.45
N MET A 25 6.30 -18.11 -9.55
CA MET A 25 6.95 -18.17 -8.24
C MET A 25 8.35 -18.80 -8.26
N GLY A 26 8.88 -19.19 -9.43
CA GLY A 26 10.15 -19.92 -9.54
C GLY A 26 10.09 -21.36 -9.01
N TRP A 27 8.90 -21.94 -8.88
CA TRP A 27 8.69 -23.30 -8.39
C TRP A 27 8.38 -24.28 -9.52
N THR A 28 8.69 -25.56 -9.31
CA THR A 28 8.22 -26.62 -10.19
C THR A 28 6.74 -26.91 -9.91
N PRO A 29 5.92 -27.21 -10.95
CA PRO A 29 4.51 -27.57 -10.75
C PRO A 29 4.31 -28.76 -9.82
N GLN A 30 5.22 -29.75 -9.84
CA GLN A 30 5.15 -30.91 -8.95
C GLN A 30 5.38 -30.53 -7.49
N ASN A 31 6.39 -29.70 -7.19
CA ASN A 31 6.63 -29.22 -5.84
C ASN A 31 5.45 -28.39 -5.35
N PHE A 32 4.95 -27.47 -6.18
CA PHE A 32 3.80 -26.65 -5.82
C PHE A 32 2.55 -27.48 -5.50
N ASN A 33 2.22 -28.46 -6.33
CA ASN A 33 1.10 -29.37 -6.08
C ASN A 33 1.28 -30.17 -4.79
N LEU A 34 2.49 -30.67 -4.52
CA LEU A 34 2.80 -31.38 -3.27
C LEU A 34 2.59 -30.49 -2.05
N ARG A 35 3.02 -29.23 -2.12
CA ARG A 35 2.85 -28.24 -1.04
C ARG A 35 1.39 -27.87 -0.80
N LEU A 36 0.60 -27.71 -1.88
CA LEU A 36 -0.85 -27.51 -1.78
C LEU A 36 -1.52 -28.71 -1.11
N ASN A 37 -1.17 -29.94 -1.48
CA ASN A 37 -1.74 -31.16 -0.88
C ASN A 37 -1.37 -31.33 0.59
N ARG A 38 -0.16 -30.89 0.97
CA ARG A 38 0.34 -30.95 2.35
C ARG A 38 -0.09 -29.79 3.23
N ASN A 39 -0.86 -28.83 2.70
CA ASN A 39 -1.22 -27.59 3.39
C ASN A 39 0.00 -26.86 3.96
N SER A 40 1.12 -26.86 3.22
CA SER A 40 2.42 -26.35 3.67
C SER A 40 2.84 -25.07 2.93
N ILE A 41 1.88 -24.33 2.40
CA ILE A 41 2.08 -22.98 1.87
C ILE A 41 2.00 -22.02 3.05
N ARG A 42 3.04 -21.20 3.27
CA ARG A 42 3.07 -20.20 4.33
C ARG A 42 2.19 -19.00 3.95
N ALA A 43 1.85 -18.17 4.93
CA ALA A 43 0.96 -17.03 4.71
C ALA A 43 1.56 -15.98 3.76
N ASP A 44 2.85 -15.66 3.91
CA ASP A 44 3.60 -14.76 3.02
C ASP A 44 3.61 -15.26 1.57
N GLU A 45 3.87 -16.55 1.40
CA GLU A 45 3.85 -17.20 0.07
C GLU A 45 2.45 -17.20 -0.54
N PHE A 46 1.42 -17.41 0.27
CA PHE A 46 0.04 -17.35 -0.17
C PHE A 46 -0.35 -15.96 -0.65
N LEU A 47 0.02 -14.91 0.08
CA LEU A 47 -0.21 -13.53 -0.31
C LEU A 47 0.51 -13.20 -1.62
N ALA A 48 1.76 -13.64 -1.78
CA ALA A 48 2.49 -13.46 -3.03
C ALA A 48 1.83 -14.19 -4.23
N LEU A 49 1.29 -15.39 -4.02
CA LEU A 49 0.53 -16.11 -5.05
C LEU A 49 -0.73 -15.34 -5.47
N MET A 50 -1.44 -14.73 -4.51
CA MET A 50 -2.64 -13.93 -4.81
C MET A 50 -2.29 -12.65 -5.56
N ASP A 51 -1.20 -11.99 -5.18
CA ASP A 51 -0.67 -10.81 -5.87
C ASP A 51 -0.33 -11.09 -7.34
N VAL A 52 0.38 -12.20 -7.63
CA VAL A 52 0.66 -12.64 -9.02
C VAL A 52 -0.60 -12.91 -9.83
N LEU A 53 -1.69 -13.32 -9.16
CA LEU A 53 -2.99 -13.55 -9.79
C LEU A 53 -3.82 -12.26 -9.93
N GLY A 54 -3.37 -11.13 -9.37
CA GLY A 54 -4.15 -9.89 -9.30
C GLY A 54 -5.38 -10.02 -8.40
N VAL A 55 -5.27 -10.78 -7.31
CA VAL A 55 -6.34 -10.98 -6.33
C VAL A 55 -5.99 -10.27 -5.03
N ASP A 56 -6.79 -9.27 -4.68
CA ASP A 56 -6.65 -8.57 -3.40
C ASP A 56 -7.12 -9.44 -2.23
N VAL A 57 -6.27 -9.60 -1.22
CA VAL A 57 -6.62 -10.27 0.04
C VAL A 57 -6.88 -9.21 1.10
N THR A 58 -8.13 -9.09 1.53
CA THR A 58 -8.53 -8.21 2.63
C THR A 58 -8.75 -9.01 3.90
N PHE A 59 -8.15 -8.57 5.00
CA PHE A 59 -8.45 -9.10 6.32
C PHE A 59 -9.58 -8.28 6.93
N THR A 60 -10.61 -8.91 7.46
CA THR A 60 -11.75 -8.20 8.05
C THR A 60 -12.01 -8.70 9.46
N MET A 61 -12.13 -7.78 10.41
CA MET A 61 -12.51 -8.07 11.78
C MET A 61 -13.94 -8.61 11.82
N ARG A 62 -14.11 -9.89 12.14
CA ARG A 62 -15.41 -10.59 12.12
C ARG A 62 -16.52 -9.88 12.90
N LYS A 63 -16.18 -9.19 13.99
CA LYS A 63 -17.16 -8.55 14.87
C LYS A 63 -17.65 -7.19 14.34
N THR A 64 -16.76 -6.42 13.73
CA THR A 64 -17.03 -5.02 13.34
C THR A 64 -17.23 -4.87 11.85
N GLY A 65 -16.77 -5.82 11.04
CA GLY A 65 -16.72 -5.68 9.57
C GLY A 65 -15.60 -4.75 9.10
N GLU A 66 -14.75 -4.26 10.01
CA GLU A 66 -13.66 -3.35 9.71
C GLU A 66 -12.52 -4.09 9.01
N ILE A 67 -12.00 -3.50 7.93
CA ILE A 67 -10.87 -4.06 7.19
C ILE A 67 -9.59 -3.79 7.99
N LEU A 68 -8.90 -4.85 8.40
CA LEU A 68 -7.58 -4.79 9.01
C LEU A 68 -6.58 -4.46 7.91
N LYS A 69 -6.16 -3.20 7.89
CA LYS A 69 -5.06 -2.73 7.07
C LYS A 69 -3.81 -2.65 7.94
N PRO A 70 -2.66 -3.20 7.50
CA PRO A 70 -1.41 -2.88 8.17
C PRO A 70 -1.21 -1.36 8.07
N HIS A 71 -0.94 -0.71 9.19
CA HIS A 71 -0.66 0.72 9.20
C HIS A 71 0.53 0.98 8.27
N VAL A 72 0.29 1.76 7.22
CA VAL A 72 1.34 2.20 6.30
C VAL A 72 1.89 3.52 6.84
N SER A 73 3.07 3.45 7.42
CA SER A 73 3.80 4.65 7.86
C SER A 73 4.25 5.44 6.63
N GLY A 74 4.09 6.75 6.69
CA GLY A 74 4.64 7.64 5.68
C GLY A 74 6.16 7.74 5.70
N HIS A 75 6.73 8.29 4.63
CA HIS A 75 8.17 8.51 4.51
C HIS A 75 8.64 9.73 5.31
N GLY A 76 7.83 10.79 5.33
CA GLY A 76 8.20 12.05 5.94
C GLY A 76 8.24 12.00 7.47
N ARG A 77 8.86 13.03 8.07
CA ARG A 77 8.84 13.22 9.53
C ARG A 77 7.40 13.36 10.05
N ARG A 78 7.20 13.03 11.33
CA ARG A 78 5.88 13.13 11.96
C ARG A 78 5.41 14.58 12.01
N LEU A 79 4.20 14.83 11.52
CA LEU A 79 3.49 16.08 11.67
C LEU A 79 2.20 15.84 12.44
N CYS A 80 1.94 16.70 13.42
CA CYS A 80 0.71 16.70 14.21
C CYS A 80 0.24 18.14 14.36
N GLY A 81 -1.02 18.40 14.04
CA GLY A 81 -1.53 19.76 14.00
C GLY A 81 -3.03 19.83 13.78
N ASN A 82 -3.59 21.00 14.06
CA ASN A 82 -5.00 21.27 13.86
C ASN A 82 -5.23 21.91 12.48
N CYS A 83 -6.08 21.29 11.67
CA CYS A 83 -6.55 21.84 10.41
C CYS A 83 -8.08 21.83 10.43
N ASP A 84 -8.72 22.96 10.14
CA ASP A 84 -10.18 23.07 10.10
C ASP A 84 -10.90 22.54 11.37
N LYS A 85 -10.29 22.78 12.54
CA LYS A 85 -10.76 22.31 13.87
C LYS A 85 -10.68 20.80 14.08
N ILE A 86 -10.03 20.06 13.19
CA ILE A 86 -9.74 18.63 13.31
C ILE A 86 -8.24 18.47 13.59
N THR A 87 -7.90 17.67 14.58
CA THR A 87 -6.51 17.30 14.85
C THR A 87 -6.12 16.16 13.93
N PHE A 88 -5.11 16.38 13.09
CA PHE A 88 -4.49 15.36 12.27
C PHE A 88 -3.12 15.01 12.82
N ASP A 89 -2.74 13.73 12.71
CA ASP A 89 -1.45 13.21 13.14
C ASP A 89 -1.00 12.15 12.16
N THR A 90 0.12 12.37 11.48
CA THR A 90 0.63 11.44 10.48
C THR A 90 1.04 10.09 11.09
N ALA A 91 1.34 10.02 12.39
CA ALA A 91 1.65 8.74 13.05
C ALA A 91 0.40 7.90 13.37
N ALA A 92 -0.79 8.50 13.35
CA ALA A 92 -2.05 7.82 13.61
C ALA A 92 -2.88 7.58 12.34
N ALA A 93 -2.41 8.07 11.19
CA ALA A 93 -3.09 8.00 9.91
C ALA A 93 -2.35 7.09 8.91
N GLU A 94 -3.03 6.63 7.87
CA GLU A 94 -2.42 5.80 6.83
C GLU A 94 -1.87 6.67 5.71
N ALA A 95 -0.60 6.52 5.36
CA ALA A 95 -0.04 7.13 4.15
C ALA A 95 -0.55 6.39 2.90
N ILE A 96 -1.02 7.15 1.91
CA ILE A 96 -1.61 6.63 0.66
C ILE A 96 -0.72 6.87 -0.56
N SER A 97 -0.07 8.03 -0.62
CA SER A 97 0.77 8.42 -1.75
C SER A 97 1.75 9.51 -1.33
N ASN A 98 2.89 9.65 -2.01
CA ASN A 98 3.80 10.78 -1.81
C ASN A 98 4.50 11.23 -3.09
N SER A 99 5.03 12.45 -3.05
CA SER A 99 5.83 13.05 -4.13
C SER A 99 7.33 13.00 -3.85
N PHE A 100 7.79 12.28 -2.81
CA PHE A 100 9.22 12.13 -2.53
C PHE A 100 9.90 11.41 -3.70
N TYR A 101 11.11 11.84 -4.05
CA TYR A 101 11.88 11.25 -5.15
C TYR A 101 11.09 11.20 -6.47
N GLU A 102 10.28 12.23 -6.78
CA GLU A 102 9.51 12.31 -8.05
C GLU A 102 10.43 12.21 -9.27
N ASP A 103 11.62 12.82 -9.21
CA ASP A 103 12.65 12.73 -10.26
C ASP A 103 13.49 11.44 -10.18
N GLY A 104 13.27 10.62 -9.14
CA GLY A 104 14.01 9.40 -8.84
C GLY A 104 15.39 9.63 -8.22
N VAL A 105 15.75 10.85 -7.82
CA VAL A 105 17.08 11.21 -7.29
C VAL A 105 16.98 12.07 -6.04
N ASN A 106 16.21 13.15 -6.09
CA ASN A 106 16.12 14.14 -5.03
C ASN A 106 14.87 13.93 -4.17
N GLU A 107 15.05 13.91 -2.86
CA GLU A 107 13.94 13.73 -1.90
C GLU A 107 12.87 14.82 -2.06
N PHE A 108 13.30 16.06 -2.29
CA PHE A 108 12.45 17.24 -2.54
C PHE A 108 12.55 17.69 -3.99
N ASN A 109 11.52 18.37 -4.47
CA ASN A 109 11.53 19.00 -5.79
C ASN A 109 12.53 20.19 -5.84
N ALA A 110 12.64 20.84 -7.01
CA ALA A 110 13.56 21.97 -7.21
C ALA A 110 13.29 23.18 -6.29
N ASP A 111 12.05 23.32 -5.80
CA ASP A 111 11.64 24.36 -4.86
C ASP A 111 11.87 23.96 -3.39
N GLY A 112 12.37 22.75 -3.15
CA GLY A 112 12.64 22.22 -1.81
C GLY A 112 11.38 21.75 -1.10
N GLU A 113 10.36 21.32 -1.85
CA GLU A 113 9.05 20.87 -1.37
C GLU A 113 8.78 19.40 -1.72
N ALA A 114 8.06 18.73 -0.84
CA ALA A 114 7.50 17.39 -1.05
C ALA A 114 6.18 17.28 -0.30
N ALA A 115 5.32 16.34 -0.70
CA ALA A 115 4.04 16.13 -0.07
C ALA A 115 3.71 14.65 0.08
N GLU A 116 2.95 14.34 1.12
CA GLU A 116 2.44 13.00 1.38
C GLU A 116 0.96 13.06 1.77
N LEU A 117 0.17 12.24 1.10
CA LEU A 117 -1.27 12.13 1.28
C LEU A 117 -1.57 11.07 2.32
N TYR A 118 -2.42 11.43 3.28
CA TYR A 118 -2.87 10.57 4.36
C TYR A 118 -4.38 10.44 4.39
N VAL A 119 -4.85 9.34 4.98
CA VAL A 119 -6.25 9.15 5.41
C VAL A 119 -6.29 8.77 6.89
N ASP A 120 -7.13 9.45 7.66
CA ASP A 120 -7.33 9.12 9.06
C ASP A 120 -8.33 7.96 9.27
N SER A 121 -8.54 7.56 10.53
CA SER A 121 -9.47 6.49 10.89
C SER A 121 -10.94 6.80 10.59
N GLU A 122 -11.30 8.07 10.40
CA GLU A 122 -12.65 8.50 10.00
C GLU A 122 -12.81 8.58 8.47
N GLY A 123 -11.76 8.25 7.70
CA GLY A 123 -11.77 8.30 6.24
C GLY A 123 -11.57 9.71 5.67
N ARG A 124 -11.10 10.66 6.48
CA ARG A 124 -10.81 12.03 6.05
C ARG A 124 -9.41 12.13 5.45
N TYR A 125 -9.32 12.77 4.29
CA TYR A 125 -8.04 12.99 3.62
C TYR A 125 -7.36 14.28 4.08
N PHE A 126 -6.05 14.20 4.28
CA PHE A 126 -5.21 15.38 4.54
C PHE A 126 -3.83 15.19 3.92
N MET A 127 -3.15 16.30 3.64
CA MET A 127 -1.82 16.35 3.07
C MET A 127 -0.83 16.85 4.11
N ALA A 128 0.28 16.14 4.25
CA ALA A 128 1.48 16.63 4.91
C ALA A 128 2.39 17.27 3.85
N GLU A 129 2.67 18.56 3.99
CA GLU A 129 3.56 19.30 3.11
C GLU A 129 4.88 19.52 3.82
N TYR A 130 5.93 18.96 3.24
CA TYR A 130 7.29 18.96 3.76
C TYR A 130 8.15 19.93 3.00
N HIS A 131 8.97 20.67 3.74
CA HIS A 131 9.93 21.59 3.16
C HIS A 131 11.34 21.25 3.66
N THR A 132 12.34 21.61 2.86
CA THR A 132 13.74 21.60 3.29
C THR A 132 13.94 22.43 4.57
N ASP A 133 13.29 23.59 4.65
CA ASP A 133 13.12 24.35 5.89
C ASP A 133 11.98 23.76 6.72
N THR A 134 12.34 22.90 7.68
CA THR A 134 11.39 22.16 8.52
C THR A 134 10.39 23.02 9.31
N SER A 135 10.68 24.31 9.51
CA SER A 135 9.76 25.23 10.19
C SER A 135 8.52 25.58 9.37
N LYS A 136 8.55 25.31 8.05
CA LYS A 136 7.45 25.60 7.10
C LYS A 136 6.52 24.41 6.88
N ASP A 137 6.82 23.28 7.48
CA ASP A 137 5.97 22.11 7.40
C ASP A 137 4.58 22.40 7.89
N ARG A 138 3.61 21.83 7.18
CA ARG A 138 2.21 22.02 7.53
C ARG A 138 1.36 20.86 7.10
N LEU A 139 0.24 20.76 7.79
CA LEU A 139 -0.87 19.91 7.40
C LEU A 139 -1.94 20.76 6.72
N ARG A 140 -2.61 20.18 5.72
CA ARG A 140 -3.84 20.74 5.17
C ARG A 140 -4.87 19.65 4.92
N THR A 141 -6.15 19.98 5.13
CA THR A 141 -7.25 19.14 4.68
C THR A 141 -7.31 19.13 3.15
N VAL A 142 -7.73 18.01 2.58
CA VAL A 142 -7.95 17.91 1.13
C VAL A 142 -9.28 17.22 0.84
N GLN A 143 -9.91 17.62 -0.25
CA GLN A 143 -11.10 16.94 -0.74
C GLN A 143 -10.72 15.62 -1.43
N SER A 144 -11.65 14.68 -1.48
CA SER A 144 -11.43 13.36 -2.12
C SER A 144 -11.04 13.47 -3.60
N SER A 145 -11.51 14.50 -4.31
CA SER A 145 -11.11 14.77 -5.71
C SER A 145 -9.63 15.13 -5.83
N VAL A 146 -9.10 15.91 -4.90
CA VAL A 146 -7.68 16.29 -4.84
C VAL A 146 -6.83 15.08 -4.43
N ALA A 147 -7.30 14.29 -3.47
CA ALA A 147 -6.66 13.04 -3.08
C ALA A 147 -6.56 12.06 -4.28
N ALA A 148 -7.64 11.88 -5.03
CA ALA A 148 -7.66 11.04 -6.22
C ALA A 148 -6.67 11.51 -7.30
N ALA A 149 -6.64 12.81 -7.61
CA ALA A 149 -5.70 13.37 -8.57
C ALA A 149 -4.23 13.21 -8.13
N PHE A 150 -3.96 13.32 -6.83
CA PHE A 150 -2.63 13.11 -6.28
C PHE A 150 -2.19 11.65 -6.44
N VAL A 151 -3.07 10.69 -6.13
CA VAL A 151 -2.81 9.26 -6.32
C VAL A 151 -2.62 8.92 -7.80
N GLU A 152 -3.42 9.50 -8.70
CA GLU A 152 -3.28 9.30 -10.15
C GLU A 152 -1.91 9.77 -10.65
N LYS A 153 -1.42 10.92 -10.15
CA LYS A 153 -0.12 11.45 -10.53
C LYS A 153 1.05 10.64 -9.95
N TYR A 154 0.98 10.30 -8.67
CA TYR A 154 2.13 9.82 -7.91
C TYR A 154 2.12 8.33 -7.59
N GLY A 155 1.01 7.63 -7.86
CA GLY A 155 0.81 6.23 -7.49
C GLY A 155 0.65 6.03 -5.98
N THR A 156 0.55 4.78 -5.54
CA THR A 156 0.34 4.40 -4.13
C THR A 156 1.57 3.82 -3.44
N GLN A 157 2.71 3.76 -4.15
CA GLN A 157 3.95 3.27 -3.58
C GLN A 157 4.54 4.33 -2.63
N ILE A 158 4.49 4.06 -1.32
CA ILE A 158 5.00 4.97 -0.28
C ILE A 158 6.52 4.90 -0.16
N GLU A 159 7.09 3.70 -0.21
CA GLU A 159 8.54 3.52 -0.19
C GLU A 159 9.13 3.82 -1.57
N LYS A 160 9.41 5.11 -1.80
CA LYS A 160 10.21 5.60 -2.91
C LYS A 160 11.61 5.91 -2.40
N GLY A 161 12.62 5.37 -3.07
CA GLY A 161 14.02 5.68 -2.83
C GLY A 161 14.68 6.12 -4.13
N PRO A 162 15.94 6.60 -4.07
CA PRO A 162 16.68 6.93 -5.28
C PRO A 162 16.73 5.69 -6.20
N LYS A 163 16.55 5.92 -7.51
CA LYS A 163 16.69 4.85 -8.51
C LYS A 163 18.07 4.23 -8.35
N LYS A 164 18.13 2.92 -8.11
CA LYS A 164 19.38 2.17 -8.13
C LYS A 164 19.91 2.17 -9.57
N GLU A 165 21.17 2.57 -9.73
CA GLU A 165 21.92 2.52 -11.00
C GLU A 165 21.98 1.10 -11.58
#